data_AF-A0A963GR53-F1
#
_entry.id   AF-A0A963GR53-F1
#
_cell.length_a   1.000
_cell.length_b   1.000
_cell.length_c   1.000
_cell.angle_alpha   90.00
_cell.angle_beta   90.00
_cell.angle_gamma   90.00
#
_symmetry.space_group_name_H-M   'P 1'
#
loop_
_entity.id
_entity.type
_entity.pdbx_description
1 polymer ?
#
loop_
_entity_poly.entity_id
_entity_poly.type
_entity_poly.pdbx_seq_one_letter_code
_entity_poly.pdbx_strand_id
1 'polypeptide(L)'
;MASHKKPATWLDLAAGPRWDREHFDLKLHPVSADCGECFVLSLSGRMVYSGDGRLTVFRTRDAVARFLRLLEIEVPPTAEHCGSLESQPGRQQCLRLCGEGLCPCSLERDPEYSPAAADGARYARSRRSSRLNRSAIA
;
A
#
# COMPACT_ATOMS: atom_id res chain seq x y z
N MET A 1 4.03 15.55 -30.42
CA MET A 1 3.69 16.49 -29.32
C MET A 1 2.97 15.70 -28.25
N ALA A 2 3.63 15.37 -27.14
CA ALA A 2 2.98 14.65 -26.04
C ALA A 2 2.01 15.62 -25.35
N SER A 3 0.71 15.39 -25.48
CA SER A 3 -0.28 16.09 -24.66
C SER A 3 0.02 15.74 -23.21
N HIS A 4 0.48 16.72 -22.43
CA HIS A 4 0.67 16.57 -20.98
C HIS A 4 -0.72 16.42 -20.35
N LYS A 5 -1.30 15.22 -20.42
CA LYS A 5 -2.55 14.91 -19.74
C LYS A 5 -2.33 15.11 -18.26
N LYS A 6 -3.12 16.01 -17.66
CA LYS A 6 -3.09 16.30 -16.22
C LYS A 6 -3.20 14.97 -15.42
N PRO A 7 -2.36 14.73 -14.40
CA PRO A 7 -2.45 13.51 -13.60
C PRO A 7 -3.84 13.37 -12.99
N ALA A 8 -4.26 12.11 -12.74
CA ALA A 8 -5.46 11.87 -11.95
C ALA A 8 -5.13 12.07 -10.46
N THR A 9 -6.11 12.50 -9.69
CA THR A 9 -5.99 12.75 -8.25
C THR A 9 -6.99 11.93 -7.45
N TRP A 10 -6.84 11.89 -6.13
CA TRP A 10 -7.87 11.30 -5.25
C TRP A 10 -9.24 11.96 -5.42
N LEU A 11 -9.27 13.25 -5.75
CA LEU A 11 -10.53 13.94 -5.98
C LEU A 11 -11.20 13.48 -7.28
N ASP A 12 -10.41 13.23 -8.33
CA ASP A 12 -10.92 12.64 -9.57
C ASP A 12 -11.47 11.22 -9.33
N LEU A 13 -10.81 10.42 -8.47
CA LEU A 13 -11.35 9.13 -8.05
C LEU A 13 -12.66 9.27 -7.27
N ALA A 14 -12.72 10.17 -6.28
CA ALA A 14 -13.90 10.36 -5.45
C ALA A 14 -15.11 10.89 -6.24
N ALA A 15 -14.87 11.76 -7.22
CA ALA A 15 -15.92 12.36 -8.04
C ALA A 15 -16.33 11.49 -9.24
N GLY A 16 -15.39 10.70 -9.79
CA GLY A 16 -15.57 9.97 -11.03
C GLY A 16 -16.83 9.09 -11.11
N PRO A 17 -17.14 8.26 -10.10
CA PRO A 17 -18.34 7.40 -10.13
C PRO A 17 -19.68 8.15 -10.24
N ARG A 18 -19.69 9.45 -9.94
CA ARG A 18 -20.88 10.31 -9.95
C ARG A 18 -21.03 11.13 -11.23
N TRP A 19 -19.93 11.41 -11.93
CA TRP A 19 -19.95 12.35 -13.06
C TRP A 19 -19.85 11.65 -14.41
N ASP A 20 -19.14 10.52 -14.49
CA ASP A 20 -18.88 9.88 -15.78
C ASP A 20 -18.58 8.38 -15.64
N ARG A 21 -19.65 7.59 -15.46
CA ARG A 21 -19.53 6.13 -15.28
C ARG A 21 -18.99 5.41 -16.52
N GLU A 22 -19.21 5.94 -17.71
CA GLU A 22 -18.75 5.29 -18.96
C GLU A 22 -17.24 5.46 -19.16
N HIS A 23 -16.64 6.53 -18.66
CA HIS A 23 -15.19 6.78 -18.79
C HIS A 23 -14.39 6.55 -17.50
N PHE A 24 -15.05 6.04 -16.45
CA PHE A 24 -14.43 5.66 -15.17
C PHE A 24 -13.71 4.30 -15.28
N ASP A 25 -12.62 4.26 -16.07
CA ASP A 25 -11.76 3.08 -16.21
C ASP A 25 -10.68 3.08 -15.12
N LEU A 26 -11.01 2.51 -13.96
CA LEU A 26 -10.08 2.35 -12.84
C LEU A 26 -9.34 1.03 -12.94
N LYS A 27 -8.00 1.08 -12.89
CA LYS A 27 -7.14 -0.10 -12.95
C LYS A 27 -6.18 -0.14 -11.77
N LEU A 28 -5.92 -1.36 -11.29
CA LEU A 28 -4.94 -1.64 -10.25
C LEU A 28 -3.70 -2.26 -10.88
N HIS A 29 -2.55 -1.61 -10.71
CA HIS A 29 -1.29 -2.10 -11.26
C HIS A 29 -0.36 -2.56 -10.14
N PRO A 30 0.14 -3.79 -10.18
CA PRO A 30 1.29 -4.17 -9.37
C PRO A 30 2.54 -3.47 -9.90
N VAL A 31 3.41 -3.12 -8.96
CA VAL A 31 4.69 -2.43 -9.20
C VAL A 31 5.75 -3.04 -8.32
N SER A 32 6.94 -3.19 -8.88
CA SER A 32 8.08 -3.68 -8.12
C SER A 32 8.64 -2.56 -7.26
N ALA A 33 8.77 -2.80 -5.95
CA ALA A 33 9.45 -1.90 -5.02
C ALA A 33 10.53 -2.67 -4.24
N ASP A 34 11.49 -1.95 -3.66
CA ASP A 34 12.62 -2.53 -2.90
C ASP A 34 12.19 -3.42 -1.73
N CYS A 35 10.94 -3.28 -1.31
CA CYS A 35 10.35 -3.90 -0.13
C CYS A 35 9.27 -4.94 -0.48
N GLY A 36 9.18 -5.33 -1.75
CA GLY A 36 8.21 -6.30 -2.27
C GLY A 36 7.30 -5.70 -3.34
N GLU A 37 6.29 -6.46 -3.74
CA GLU A 37 5.25 -5.98 -4.66
C GLU A 37 4.37 -4.93 -3.96
N CYS A 38 4.27 -3.75 -4.57
CA CYS A 38 3.36 -2.69 -4.18
C CYS A 38 2.32 -2.48 -5.28
N PHE A 39 1.37 -1.58 -5.04
CA PHE A 39 0.26 -1.33 -5.95
C PHE A 39 0.05 0.15 -6.19
N VAL A 40 -0.38 0.49 -7.40
CA VAL A 40 -0.80 1.84 -7.79
C VAL A 40 -2.09 1.79 -8.57
N LEU A 41 -2.83 2.89 -8.55
CA LEU A 41 -4.07 3.04 -9.29
C LEU A 41 -3.84 3.91 -10.53
N SER A 42 -4.51 3.56 -11.62
CA SER A 42 -4.66 4.45 -12.77
C SER A 42 -6.14 4.66 -13.10
N LEU A 43 -6.49 5.89 -13.47
CA LEU A 43 -7.82 6.27 -13.93
C LEU A 43 -7.74 6.72 -15.38
N SER A 44 -8.40 5.99 -16.27
CA SER A 44 -8.41 6.22 -17.72
C SER A 44 -6.98 6.35 -18.29
N GLY A 45 -6.08 5.49 -17.81
CA GLY A 45 -4.66 5.45 -18.21
C GLY A 45 -3.77 6.51 -17.55
N ARG A 46 -4.25 7.25 -16.55
CA ARG A 46 -3.47 8.27 -15.81
C ARG A 46 -3.24 7.82 -14.39
N MET A 47 -1.99 7.79 -13.95
CA MET A 47 -1.65 7.41 -12.56
C MET A 47 -2.30 8.36 -11.56
N VAL A 48 -2.69 7.80 -10.42
CA VAL A 48 -3.37 8.54 -9.35
C VAL A 48 -2.35 9.11 -8.37
N TYR A 49 -2.42 10.43 -8.20
CA TYR A 49 -1.62 11.19 -7.27
C TYR A 49 -2.46 11.66 -6.08
N SER A 50 -1.80 11.89 -4.96
CA SER A 50 -2.34 12.55 -3.80
C SER A 50 -2.57 14.04 -4.08
N GLY A 51 -3.31 14.71 -3.18
CA GLY A 51 -3.61 16.14 -3.32
C GLY A 51 -2.37 17.05 -3.29
N ASP A 52 -1.25 16.59 -2.73
CA ASP A 52 0.04 17.29 -2.70
C ASP A 52 0.96 16.92 -3.89
N GLY A 53 0.45 16.19 -4.88
CA GLY A 53 1.16 15.88 -6.12
C GLY A 53 2.15 14.72 -6.02
N ARG A 54 2.05 13.87 -4.99
CA ARG A 54 2.86 12.64 -4.88
C ARG A 54 2.13 11.45 -5.47
N LEU A 55 2.84 10.53 -6.11
CA LEU A 55 2.23 9.31 -6.61
C LEU A 55 1.73 8.46 -5.44
N THR A 56 0.48 8.02 -5.48
CA THR A 56 -0.09 7.19 -4.40
C THR A 56 0.27 5.73 -4.62
N VAL A 57 0.98 5.16 -3.65
CA VAL A 57 1.44 3.76 -3.68
C VAL A 57 0.85 3.04 -2.47
N PHE A 58 0.37 1.82 -2.66
CA PHE A 58 -0.20 0.98 -1.62
C PHE A 58 0.68 -0.25 -1.40
N ARG A 59 0.96 -0.56 -0.13
CA ARG A 59 1.77 -1.73 0.23
C ARG A 59 1.12 -3.07 -0.08
N THR A 60 -0.20 -3.14 0.03
CA THR A 60 -0.95 -4.37 -0.17
C THR A 60 -2.23 -4.09 -0.91
N ARG A 61 -2.79 -5.13 -1.53
CA ARG A 61 -4.13 -5.06 -2.14
C ARG A 61 -5.21 -4.74 -1.10
N ASP A 62 -5.05 -5.15 0.16
CA ASP A 62 -5.97 -4.80 1.24
C ASP A 62 -5.94 -3.30 1.57
N ALA A 63 -4.78 -2.66 1.48
CA ALA A 63 -4.69 -1.20 1.62
C ALA A 63 -5.43 -0.49 0.48
N VAL A 64 -5.31 -0.99 -0.76
CA VAL A 64 -6.10 -0.49 -1.90
C VAL A 64 -7.60 -0.67 -1.64
N ALA A 65 -8.01 -1.86 -1.21
CA ALA A 65 -9.40 -2.16 -0.90
C ALA A 65 -9.96 -1.24 0.17
N ARG A 66 -9.18 -0.99 1.23
CA ARG A 66 -9.57 -0.07 2.31
C ARG A 66 -9.74 1.36 1.79
N PHE A 67 -8.83 1.82 0.93
CA PHE A 67 -8.89 3.14 0.32
C PHE A 67 -10.11 3.32 -0.57
N LEU A 68 -10.35 2.39 -1.50
CA LEU A 68 -11.47 2.46 -2.43
C LEU A 68 -12.82 2.33 -1.70
N ARG A 69 -12.88 1.57 -0.61
CA ARG A 69 -14.07 1.51 0.25
C ARG A 69 -14.44 2.85 0.86
N LEU A 70 -13.48 3.72 1.19
CA LEU A 70 -13.76 5.08 1.67
C LEU A 70 -14.40 5.96 0.60
N LEU A 71 -14.16 5.63 -0.67
CA LEU A 71 -14.70 6.33 -1.83
C LEU A 71 -15.95 5.64 -2.39
N GLU A 72 -16.42 4.56 -1.76
CA GLU A 72 -17.54 3.74 -2.23
C GLU A 72 -17.30 3.15 -3.63
N ILE A 73 -16.05 2.80 -3.92
CA ILE A 73 -15.60 2.21 -5.19
C ILE A 73 -15.22 0.74 -4.97
N GLU A 74 -15.65 -0.13 -5.87
CA GLU A 74 -15.23 -1.53 -5.87
C GLU A 74 -13.78 -1.69 -6.32
N VAL A 75 -13.09 -2.70 -5.80
CA VAL A 75 -11.70 -2.95 -6.17
C VAL A 75 -11.67 -3.47 -7.61
N PRO A 76 -10.98 -2.77 -8.54
CA PRO A 76 -10.89 -3.25 -9.91
C PRO A 76 -10.05 -4.53 -9.98
N PRO A 77 -10.19 -5.33 -11.06
CA PRO A 77 -9.27 -6.41 -11.33
C PRO A 77 -7.84 -5.87 -11.48
N THR A 78 -6.87 -6.70 -11.11
CA THR A 78 -5.45 -6.40 -11.33
C THR A 78 -5.17 -6.36 -12.83
N ALA A 79 -4.61 -5.24 -13.28
CA ALA A 79 -4.14 -5.02 -14.64
C ALA A 79 -2.69 -5.49 -14.80
N GLU A 80 -2.11 -5.20 -15.96
CA GLU A 80 -0.71 -5.50 -16.25
C GLU A 80 0.27 -4.79 -15.30
N HIS A 81 1.39 -5.46 -15.05
CA HIS A 81 2.48 -4.96 -14.21
C HIS A 81 3.03 -3.66 -14.80
N CYS A 82 3.00 -2.57 -14.04
CA CYS A 82 3.39 -1.25 -14.55
C CYS A 82 4.92 -1.01 -14.47
N GLY A 83 5.70 -2.08 -14.32
CA GLY A 83 7.15 -2.04 -14.19
C GLY A 83 7.63 -1.65 -12.79
N SER A 84 8.89 -1.23 -12.71
CA SER A 84 9.48 -0.68 -11.48
C SER A 84 9.17 0.82 -11.42
N LEU A 85 8.58 1.28 -10.31
CA LEU A 85 8.53 2.70 -10.05
C LEU A 85 9.92 3.12 -9.58
N GLU A 86 10.54 4.09 -10.26
CA GLU A 86 11.73 4.73 -9.71
C GLU A 86 11.37 5.27 -8.32
N SER A 87 11.93 4.64 -7.28
CA SER A 87 11.79 5.00 -5.88
C SER A 87 12.44 6.37 -5.63
N GLN A 88 11.89 7.44 -6.19
CA GLN A 88 12.38 8.79 -5.93
C GLN A 88 11.83 9.25 -4.58
N PRO A 89 12.67 9.35 -3.55
CA PRO A 89 12.22 9.74 -2.22
C PRO A 89 11.54 11.11 -2.27
N GLY A 90 10.39 11.22 -1.62
CA GLY A 90 9.58 12.44 -1.59
C GLY A 90 8.60 12.63 -2.75
N ARG A 91 8.69 11.83 -3.84
CA ARG A 91 7.73 11.88 -4.96
C ARG A 91 6.57 10.89 -4.84
N GLN A 92 6.62 10.00 -3.85
CA GLN A 92 5.63 8.97 -3.61
C GLN A 92 5.04 9.11 -2.21
N GLN A 93 3.74 8.86 -2.09
CA GLN A 93 3.04 8.68 -0.82
C GLN A 93 2.69 7.18 -0.69
N CYS A 94 3.50 6.46 0.08
CA CYS A 94 3.27 5.05 0.39
C CYS A 94 2.25 4.93 1.53
N LEU A 95 1.20 4.14 1.31
CA LEU A 95 0.14 3.84 2.27
C LEU A 95 0.13 2.35 2.59
N ARG A 96 -0.08 2.03 3.87
CA ARG A 96 -0.28 0.67 4.36
C ARG A 96 -1.55 0.58 5.19
N LEU A 97 -2.05 -0.63 5.36
CA LEU A 97 -3.13 -0.90 6.30
C LEU A 97 -2.55 -0.95 7.73
N CYS A 98 -3.20 -0.26 8.67
CA CYS A 98 -2.85 -0.22 10.09
C CYS A 98 -4.11 -0.31 10.93
N GLY A 99 -4.26 -1.39 11.71
CA GLY A 99 -5.47 -1.60 12.52
C GLY A 99 -6.73 -1.48 11.66
N GLU A 100 -7.52 -0.43 11.89
CA GLU A 100 -8.77 -0.16 11.18
C GLU A 100 -8.64 0.84 10.00
N GLY A 101 -7.45 1.39 9.74
CA GLY A 101 -7.26 2.52 8.83
C GLY A 101 -6.06 2.40 7.90
N LEU A 102 -5.85 3.46 7.11
CA LEU A 102 -4.66 3.63 6.29
C LEU A 102 -3.68 4.56 6.99
N CYS A 103 -2.40 4.22 6.97
CA CYS A 103 -1.35 5.09 7.46
C CYS A 103 -0.21 5.21 6.44
N PRO A 104 0.56 6.31 6.49
CA PRO A 104 1.80 6.42 5.75
C PRO A 104 2.77 5.30 6.13
N CYS A 105 3.53 4.81 5.16
CA CYS A 105 4.71 4.00 5.45
C CYS A 105 5.75 4.92 6.12
N SER A 106 6.01 4.73 7.41
CA SER A 106 7.20 5.31 8.03
C SER A 106 8.42 4.78 7.28
N LEU A 107 9.32 5.68 6.85
CA LEU A 107 10.60 5.29 6.23
C LEU A 107 11.54 4.59 7.22
N GLU A 108 11.18 4.57 8.50
CA GLU A 108 11.78 3.68 9.48
C GLU A 108 11.31 2.27 9.15
N ARG A 109 12.23 1.46 8.59
CA ARG A 109 12.04 0.03 8.36
C ARG A 109 11.26 -0.56 9.52
N ASP A 110 9.97 -0.83 9.31
CA ASP A 110 9.12 -1.52 10.27
C ASP A 110 9.81 -2.86 10.55
N PRO A 111 10.38 -3.10 11.75
CA PRO A 111 11.05 -4.37 12.05
C PRO A 111 10.03 -5.52 12.16
N GLU A 112 8.73 -5.21 12.17
CA GLU A 112 7.64 -6.20 12.20
C GLU A 112 7.17 -6.67 10.81
N TYR A 113 7.64 -6.07 9.71
CA TYR A 113 7.42 -6.67 8.38
C TYR A 113 8.58 -7.60 8.03
N SER A 114 8.53 -8.81 8.60
CA SER A 114 9.35 -9.92 8.16
C SER A 114 8.61 -10.68 7.05
N PRO A 115 9.11 -10.73 5.81
CA PRO A 115 8.53 -11.56 4.75
C PRO A 115 8.61 -13.07 5.06
N ALA A 116 9.23 -13.47 6.18
CA ALA A 116 9.33 -14.85 6.63
C ALA A 116 8.05 -15.44 7.26
N ALA A 117 6.95 -14.68 7.38
CA ALA A 117 5.70 -15.22 7.93
C ALA A 117 4.75 -15.83 6.89
N ALA A 118 5.07 -15.73 5.59
CA ALA A 118 4.26 -16.32 4.52
C ALA A 118 4.61 -17.79 4.21
N ASP A 119 5.68 -18.34 4.80
CA ASP A 119 6.07 -19.73 4.56
C ASP A 119 6.56 -20.39 5.84
N GLY A 120 5.86 -21.45 6.26
CA GLY A 120 6.39 -22.41 7.22
C GLY A 120 6.21 -22.03 8.70
N ALA A 121 5.10 -22.48 9.26
CA ALA A 121 5.04 -22.81 10.68
C ALA A 121 6.23 -23.70 11.10
N ARG A 122 6.72 -23.47 12.32
CA ARG A 122 7.79 -24.17 13.07
C ARG A 122 9.17 -23.53 12.91
N TYR A 123 9.61 -22.81 13.93
CA TYR A 123 10.79 -23.22 14.70
C TYR A 123 10.81 -22.58 16.11
N ALA A 124 10.97 -23.46 17.10
CA ALA A 124 11.59 -23.29 18.42
C ALA A 124 11.29 -22.04 19.29
N ARG A 125 10.42 -22.24 20.29
CA ARG A 125 10.49 -21.55 21.58
C ARG A 125 11.83 -21.85 22.26
N SER A 126 12.65 -20.83 22.51
CA SER A 126 13.74 -20.79 23.51
C SER A 126 14.28 -19.35 23.49
N ARG A 127 14.39 -18.52 24.52
CA ARG A 127 14.28 -18.60 25.98
C ARG A 127 14.16 -17.13 26.44
N ARG A 128 13.31 -16.83 27.41
CA ARG A 128 13.53 -15.80 28.45
C ARG A 128 12.48 -15.98 29.53
N SER A 129 12.82 -16.73 30.57
CA SER A 129 12.21 -16.56 31.89
C SER A 129 13.29 -16.04 32.81
N SER A 130 13.23 -14.73 33.01
CA SER A 130 13.95 -14.01 34.05
C SER A 130 13.27 -14.30 35.38
N ARG A 131 14.06 -14.76 36.35
CA ARG A 131 13.95 -14.48 37.79
C ARG A 131 12.59 -14.69 38.44
N LEU A 132 12.50 -15.72 39.30
CA LEU A 132 11.94 -15.50 40.63
C LEU A 132 12.84 -16.19 41.68
N ASN A 133 13.07 -15.41 42.72
CA ASN A 133 13.93 -15.57 43.87
C ASN A 133 13.26 -16.52 44.89
N ARG A 134 14.01 -17.38 45.60
CA ARG A 134 13.98 -17.48 47.08
C ARG A 134 14.81 -18.64 47.64
N SER A 135 15.76 -18.22 48.46
CA SER A 135 16.44 -18.79 49.61
C SER A 135 15.85 -20.02 50.34
N ALA A 136 16.76 -20.94 50.72
CA ALA A 136 16.93 -21.64 52.02
C ALA A 136 17.86 -22.86 51.72
N ILE A 137 19.11 -23.02 52.19
CA ILE A 137 19.71 -23.03 53.54
C ILE A 137 18.85 -23.76 54.58
N ALA A 138 18.97 -25.09 54.62
CA ALA A 138 19.57 -25.87 55.72
C ALA A 138 19.40 -27.37 55.42
#